data_AF-A0A5N6YS80-F1
#
_entry.id   AF-A0A5N6YS80-F1
#
_cell.length_a   1.000
_cell.length_b   1.000
_cell.length_c   1.000
_cell.angle_alpha   90.00
_cell.angle_beta   90.00
_cell.angle_gamma   90.00
#
_symmetry.space_group_name_H-M   'P 1'
#
loop_
_entity.id
_entity.type
_entity.pdbx_description
1 polymer ?
#
loop_
_entity_poly.entity_id
_entity_poly.type
_entity_poly.pdbx_seq_one_letter_code
_entity_poly.pdbx_strand_id
1 'polypeptide(L)'
;MALEIQDFHPSGALYNTLLDDSDQPPVADEHITNLVEIFVRHNAQNVLGIHLIHGHFRIPESTTKVTDIDKIDHSRVHGHIYALTKDGLCAYELQDGPLPDLSGVGPGFLDEFIDYIVKNNLASLIGLQVLGCLDDSMSELILDQGTVMLETTYVKNTVPTRITGWKFEATDGRPRVCSANETHAVMTSGNHKVFNAGKPLPKLETVDDLKDSLAIAGVL
;
A
#
# COMPACT_ATOMS: atom_id res chain seq x y z
N MET A 1 7.83 -15.11 -5.92
CA MET A 1 7.79 -15.39 -7.37
C MET A 1 8.15 -14.09 -8.07
N ALA A 2 9.02 -14.09 -9.07
CA ALA A 2 9.31 -12.88 -9.86
C ALA A 2 8.11 -12.60 -10.78
N LEU A 3 7.73 -11.34 -10.96
CA LEU A 3 6.65 -10.94 -11.87
C LEU A 3 7.12 -11.06 -13.33
N GLU A 4 6.27 -11.60 -14.20
CA GLU A 4 6.48 -11.58 -15.64
C GLU A 4 5.82 -10.36 -16.29
N ILE A 5 6.22 -9.96 -17.50
CA ILE A 5 5.62 -8.78 -18.17
C ILE A 5 4.10 -8.95 -18.40
N GLN A 6 3.65 -10.20 -18.53
CA GLN A 6 2.22 -10.53 -18.61
C GLN A 6 1.46 -10.23 -17.32
N ASP A 7 2.13 -10.10 -16.17
CA ASP A 7 1.50 -9.81 -14.88
C ASP A 7 1.18 -8.31 -14.69
N PHE A 8 1.90 -7.42 -15.39
CA PHE A 8 1.73 -5.97 -15.23
C PHE A 8 0.52 -5.38 -15.98
N HIS A 9 0.14 -5.95 -17.13
CA HIS A 9 -1.07 -5.53 -17.84
C HIS A 9 -2.35 -5.82 -17.02
N PRO A 10 -2.53 -7.03 -16.44
CA PRO A 10 -3.55 -7.30 -15.44
C PRO A 10 -3.50 -6.35 -14.24
N SER A 11 -2.31 -6.01 -13.73
CA SER A 11 -2.17 -5.04 -12.63
C SER A 11 -2.78 -3.68 -12.95
N GLY A 12 -2.43 -3.11 -14.11
CA GLY A 12 -2.97 -1.80 -14.54
C GLY A 12 -4.48 -1.85 -14.82
N ALA A 13 -4.95 -2.92 -15.45
CA ALA A 13 -6.38 -3.13 -15.70
C ALA A 13 -7.17 -3.25 -14.39
N LEU A 14 -6.65 -4.04 -13.44
CA LEU A 14 -7.23 -4.21 -12.10
C LEU A 14 -7.26 -2.88 -11.34
N TYR A 15 -6.15 -2.15 -11.28
CA TYR A 15 -6.08 -0.84 -10.61
C TYR A 15 -7.19 0.10 -11.09
N ASN A 16 -7.36 0.17 -12.41
CA ASN A 16 -8.41 0.99 -13.02
C ASN A 16 -9.84 0.55 -12.66
N THR A 17 -10.06 -0.62 -12.06
CA THR A 17 -11.38 -1.03 -11.57
C THR A 17 -11.62 -0.70 -10.10
N LEU A 18 -10.57 -0.34 -9.36
CA LEU A 18 -10.67 -0.05 -7.93
C LEU A 18 -11.39 1.28 -7.69
N LEU A 19 -12.16 1.33 -6.61
CA LEU A 19 -12.78 2.57 -6.13
C LEU A 19 -11.73 3.40 -5.40
N ASP A 20 -11.95 4.71 -5.36
CA ASP A 20 -11.23 5.56 -4.41
C ASP A 20 -11.54 5.11 -2.98
N ASP A 21 -10.57 5.22 -2.08
CA ASP A 21 -10.74 4.77 -0.71
C ASP A 21 -11.89 5.53 -0.04
N SER A 22 -12.10 6.81 -0.34
CA SER A 22 -13.14 7.63 0.27
C SER A 22 -14.56 7.16 -0.08
N ASP A 23 -14.71 6.44 -1.19
CA ASP A 23 -15.98 5.85 -1.66
C ASP A 23 -16.23 4.43 -1.10
N GLN A 24 -15.29 3.88 -0.32
CA GLN A 24 -15.41 2.53 0.23
C GLN A 24 -16.00 2.50 1.64
N PRO A 25 -16.75 1.44 2.00
CA PRO A 25 -17.24 1.27 3.37
C PRO A 25 -16.10 1.10 4.37
N PRO A 26 -16.30 1.42 5.66
CA PRO A 26 -15.30 1.13 6.68
C PRO A 26 -15.12 -0.38 6.86
N VAL A 27 -13.90 -0.80 7.23
CA VAL A 27 -13.61 -2.19 7.60
C VAL A 27 -14.01 -2.40 9.06
N ALA A 28 -14.85 -3.39 9.34
CA ALA A 28 -15.26 -3.69 10.71
C ALA A 28 -14.10 -4.28 11.54
N ASP A 29 -13.96 -3.84 12.79
CA ASP A 29 -12.91 -4.29 13.72
C ASP A 29 -12.91 -5.82 13.92
N GLU A 30 -14.07 -6.47 13.79
CA GLU A 30 -14.20 -7.93 13.85
C GLU A 30 -13.39 -8.61 12.73
N HIS A 31 -13.36 -8.04 11.52
CA HIS A 31 -12.56 -8.59 10.43
C HIS A 31 -11.07 -8.43 10.70
N ILE A 32 -10.65 -7.28 11.20
CA ILE A 32 -9.25 -7.04 11.59
C ILE A 32 -8.82 -8.04 12.69
N THR A 33 -9.69 -8.27 13.67
CA THR A 33 -9.45 -9.20 14.77
C THR A 33 -9.32 -10.65 14.29
N ASN A 34 -10.22 -11.11 13.42
CA ASN A 34 -10.14 -12.47 12.90
C ASN A 34 -8.93 -12.66 11.96
N LEU A 35 -8.60 -11.64 11.16
CA LEU A 35 -7.45 -11.68 10.27
C LEU A 35 -6.14 -11.73 11.07
N VAL A 36 -6.00 -10.98 12.17
CA VAL A 36 -4.79 -11.07 13.00
C VAL A 36 -4.56 -12.49 13.55
N GLU A 37 -5.63 -13.22 13.89
CA GLU A 37 -5.52 -14.61 14.33
C GLU A 37 -4.97 -15.52 13.23
N ILE A 38 -5.42 -15.35 11.99
CA ILE A 38 -4.93 -16.10 10.82
C ILE A 38 -3.45 -15.80 10.60
N PHE A 39 -3.07 -14.52 10.58
CA PHE A 39 -1.68 -14.12 10.32
C PHE A 39 -0.72 -14.67 11.38
N VAL A 40 -1.08 -14.57 12.65
CA VAL A 40 -0.23 -15.10 13.75
C VAL A 40 -0.16 -16.62 13.74
N ARG A 41 -1.28 -17.31 13.47
CA ARG A 41 -1.31 -18.78 13.41
C ARG A 41 -0.35 -19.34 12.36
N HIS A 42 -0.19 -18.62 11.24
CA HIS A 42 0.70 -19.02 10.16
C HIS A 42 2.04 -18.28 10.15
N ASN A 43 2.39 -17.58 11.23
CA ASN A 43 3.66 -16.83 11.33
C ASN A 43 3.88 -15.83 10.16
N ALA A 44 2.80 -15.22 9.68
CA ALA A 44 2.79 -14.30 8.56
C ALA A 44 2.90 -12.82 8.97
N GLN A 45 2.62 -12.50 10.24
CA GLN A 45 2.43 -11.13 10.75
C GLN A 45 3.62 -10.19 10.56
N ASN A 46 4.85 -10.73 10.48
CA ASN A 46 6.07 -9.94 10.34
C ASN A 46 6.44 -9.63 8.88
N VAL A 47 5.81 -10.31 7.91
CA VAL A 47 6.17 -10.22 6.49
C VAL A 47 4.98 -9.89 5.59
N LEU A 48 3.76 -10.08 6.10
CA LEU A 48 2.52 -9.81 5.40
C LEU A 48 1.58 -8.97 6.28
N GLY A 49 0.80 -8.10 5.63
CA GLY A 49 -0.28 -7.33 6.23
C GLY A 49 -1.53 -7.36 5.34
N ILE A 50 -2.51 -6.53 5.69
CA ILE A 50 -3.68 -6.30 4.84
C ILE A 50 -3.76 -4.84 4.43
N HIS A 51 -4.34 -4.60 3.27
CA HIS A 51 -4.52 -3.26 2.73
C HIS A 51 -5.93 -3.09 2.16
N LEU A 52 -6.50 -1.90 2.32
CA LEU A 52 -7.76 -1.47 1.74
C LEU A 52 -7.51 -1.22 0.26
N ILE A 53 -7.94 -2.10 -0.63
CA ILE A 53 -7.59 -1.96 -2.06
C ILE A 53 -8.26 -0.74 -2.66
N HIS A 54 -7.50 0.18 -3.27
CA HIS A 54 -8.08 1.40 -3.82
C HIS A 54 -7.26 1.93 -5.00
N GLY A 55 -7.87 2.84 -5.76
CA GLY A 55 -7.22 3.57 -6.83
C GLY A 55 -7.65 5.02 -6.85
N HIS A 56 -6.71 5.94 -7.10
CA HIS A 56 -6.94 7.39 -6.99
C HIS A 56 -7.10 8.08 -8.35
N PHE A 57 -6.66 7.44 -9.42
CA PHE A 57 -6.72 7.97 -10.77
C PHE A 57 -6.80 6.83 -11.80
N ARG A 58 -6.94 7.18 -13.07
CA ARG A 58 -6.91 6.20 -14.17
C ARG A 58 -5.52 6.14 -14.78
N ILE A 59 -4.96 4.95 -14.83
CA ILE A 59 -3.70 4.66 -15.53
C ILE A 59 -4.02 4.46 -17.02
N PRO A 60 -3.41 5.24 -17.94
CA PRO A 60 -3.53 5.01 -19.38
C PRO A 60 -3.01 3.62 -19.79
N GLU A 61 -3.55 3.03 -20.87
CA GLU A 61 -3.28 1.63 -21.28
C GLU A 61 -1.79 1.26 -21.56
N SER A 62 -0.87 2.24 -21.55
CA SER A 62 0.54 2.07 -21.93
C SER A 62 1.56 2.39 -20.82
N THR A 63 1.15 2.53 -19.56
CA THR A 63 2.08 2.82 -18.45
C THR A 63 1.73 2.06 -17.18
N THR A 64 2.73 1.79 -16.34
CA THR A 64 2.52 1.44 -14.93
C THR A 64 3.02 2.62 -14.10
N LYS A 65 2.08 3.49 -13.68
CA LYS A 65 2.25 4.63 -12.76
C LYS A 65 3.19 5.77 -13.19
N VAL A 66 4.43 5.50 -13.64
CA VAL A 66 5.46 6.50 -14.04
C VAL A 66 6.41 5.96 -15.12
N THR A 67 6.57 4.63 -15.19
CA THR A 67 7.53 3.97 -16.08
C THR A 67 6.81 3.14 -17.12
N ASP A 68 7.31 3.20 -18.35
CA ASP A 68 6.89 2.29 -19.41
C ASP A 68 7.11 0.85 -18.95
N ILE A 69 6.08 0.01 -19.10
CA ILE A 69 6.09 -1.39 -18.64
C ILE A 69 7.30 -2.15 -19.20
N ASP A 70 7.71 -1.81 -20.42
CA ASP A 70 8.83 -2.41 -21.14
C ASP A 70 10.20 -1.99 -20.58
N LYS A 71 10.23 -0.99 -19.69
CA LYS A 71 11.46 -0.45 -19.07
C LYS A 71 11.65 -0.89 -17.62
N ILE A 72 10.70 -1.62 -17.04
CA ILE A 72 10.83 -2.13 -15.69
C ILE A 72 11.81 -3.30 -15.68
N ASP A 73 12.80 -3.27 -14.78
CA ASP A 73 13.64 -4.43 -14.53
C ASP A 73 12.88 -5.43 -13.65
N HIS A 74 12.31 -6.46 -14.28
CA HIS A 74 11.48 -7.47 -13.61
C HIS A 74 12.22 -8.25 -12.53
N SER A 75 13.55 -8.30 -12.60
CA SER A 75 14.36 -8.96 -11.57
C SER A 75 14.46 -8.15 -10.27
N ARG A 76 13.99 -6.89 -10.30
CA ARG A 76 14.11 -5.92 -9.22
C ARG A 76 12.77 -5.42 -8.71
N VAL A 77 11.66 -6.00 -9.14
CA VAL A 77 10.32 -5.63 -8.65
C VAL A 77 9.57 -6.85 -8.14
N HIS A 78 8.71 -6.63 -7.16
CA HIS A 78 7.76 -7.60 -6.68
C HIS A 78 6.39 -6.97 -6.46
N GLY A 79 5.34 -7.79 -6.40
CA GLY A 79 4.02 -7.28 -6.05
C GLY A 79 3.99 -6.86 -4.59
N HIS A 80 3.59 -5.62 -4.35
CA HIS A 80 3.48 -5.02 -3.03
C HIS A 80 2.09 -5.29 -2.43
N ILE A 81 1.04 -5.06 -3.21
CA ILE A 81 -0.35 -5.27 -2.80
C ILE A 81 -1.07 -6.13 -3.83
N TYR A 82 -1.73 -7.17 -3.35
CA TYR A 82 -2.48 -8.13 -4.14
C TYR A 82 -3.96 -8.04 -3.83
N ALA A 83 -4.80 -7.87 -4.86
CA ALA A 83 -6.25 -8.02 -4.72
C ALA A 83 -6.67 -9.44 -5.12
N LEU A 84 -7.73 -9.95 -4.49
CA LEU A 84 -8.31 -11.24 -4.87
C LEU A 84 -9.21 -11.08 -6.09
N THR A 85 -8.86 -11.76 -7.18
CA THR A 85 -9.64 -11.81 -8.41
C THR A 85 -10.22 -13.21 -8.63
N LYS A 86 -11.02 -13.38 -9.68
CA LYS A 86 -11.54 -14.69 -10.11
C LYS A 86 -10.42 -15.70 -10.47
N ASP A 87 -9.25 -15.19 -10.86
CA ASP A 87 -8.10 -15.99 -11.32
C ASP A 87 -7.05 -16.15 -10.19
N GLY A 88 -7.34 -15.65 -8.99
CA GLY A 88 -6.46 -15.68 -7.83
C GLY A 88 -5.97 -14.30 -7.40
N LEU A 89 -4.93 -14.27 -6.58
CA LEU A 89 -4.30 -13.03 -6.12
C LEU A 89 -3.53 -12.37 -7.27
N CYS A 90 -3.92 -11.14 -7.59
CA CYS A 90 -3.28 -10.32 -8.62
C CYS A 90 -2.64 -9.10 -7.97
N ALA A 91 -1.34 -8.92 -8.17
CA ALA A 91 -0.67 -7.68 -7.76
C ALA A 91 -1.28 -6.51 -8.55
N TYR A 92 -1.53 -5.39 -7.88
CA TYR A 92 -1.91 -4.14 -8.55
C TYR A 92 -1.02 -2.97 -8.14
N GLU A 93 -0.34 -3.08 -7.00
CA GLU A 93 0.79 -2.23 -6.64
C GLU A 93 2.08 -3.04 -6.64
N LEU A 94 3.16 -2.38 -7.06
CA LEU A 94 4.47 -2.96 -7.27
C LEU A 94 5.49 -2.17 -6.44
N GLN A 95 6.49 -2.87 -5.92
CA GLN A 95 7.56 -2.24 -5.17
C GLN A 95 8.92 -2.68 -5.71
N ASP A 96 9.84 -1.72 -5.80
CA ASP A 96 11.24 -1.95 -6.09
C ASP A 96 11.93 -2.69 -4.95
N GLY A 97 12.78 -3.65 -5.32
CA GLY A 97 13.55 -4.50 -4.42
C GLY A 97 13.13 -5.97 -4.49
N PRO A 98 13.92 -6.85 -3.85
CA PRO A 98 13.59 -8.26 -3.77
C PRO A 98 12.35 -8.47 -2.90
N LEU A 99 11.57 -9.49 -3.23
CA LEU A 99 10.53 -10.00 -2.34
C LEU A 99 11.19 -10.42 -1.00
N PRO A 100 10.62 -10.06 0.16
CA PRO A 100 11.12 -10.52 1.45
C PRO A 100 11.04 -12.05 1.56
N ASP A 101 11.81 -12.61 2.49
CA ASP A 101 11.78 -14.05 2.74
C ASP A 101 10.44 -14.48 3.35
N LEU A 102 9.65 -15.21 2.57
CA LEU A 102 8.36 -15.76 2.99
C LEU A 102 8.46 -17.21 3.49
N SER A 103 9.68 -17.78 3.60
CA SER A 103 9.88 -19.18 4.01
C SER A 103 9.36 -19.49 5.42
N GLY A 104 9.24 -18.46 6.27
CA GLY A 104 8.67 -18.56 7.61
C GLY A 104 7.13 -18.63 7.66
N VAL A 105 6.44 -18.39 6.53
CA VAL A 105 4.98 -18.41 6.45
C VAL A 105 4.46 -19.84 6.34
N GLY A 106 3.46 -20.17 7.14
CA GLY A 106 2.82 -21.49 7.15
C GLY A 106 2.19 -21.84 5.80
N PRO A 107 2.32 -23.10 5.32
CA PRO A 107 1.90 -23.49 3.97
C PRO A 107 0.38 -23.40 3.72
N GLY A 108 -0.45 -23.30 4.76
CA GLY A 108 -1.90 -23.14 4.65
C GLY A 108 -2.38 -21.68 4.77
N PHE A 109 -1.47 -20.71 4.85
CA PHE A 109 -1.82 -19.32 5.08
C PHE A 109 -2.72 -18.76 3.98
N LEU A 110 -2.32 -18.92 2.71
CA LEU A 110 -3.03 -18.32 1.59
C LEU A 110 -4.43 -18.92 1.44
N ASP A 111 -4.57 -20.23 1.62
CA ASP A 111 -5.87 -20.90 1.55
C ASP A 111 -6.81 -20.37 2.63
N GLU A 112 -6.35 -20.31 3.89
CA GLU A 112 -7.18 -19.82 4.99
C GLU A 112 -7.51 -18.32 4.86
N PHE A 113 -6.56 -17.51 4.41
CA PHE A 113 -6.79 -16.10 4.14
C PHE A 113 -7.84 -15.91 3.05
N ILE A 114 -7.68 -16.56 1.90
CA ILE A 114 -8.61 -16.45 0.76
C ILE A 114 -10.01 -16.94 1.17
N ASP A 115 -10.10 -18.08 1.87
CA ASP A 115 -11.36 -18.62 2.36
C ASP A 115 -12.07 -17.61 3.29
N TYR A 116 -11.33 -16.96 4.18
CA TYR A 116 -11.88 -15.93 5.05
C TYR A 116 -12.40 -14.73 4.25
N ILE A 117 -11.61 -14.22 3.30
CA ILE A 117 -11.98 -13.08 2.46
C ILE A 117 -13.26 -13.38 1.65
N VAL A 118 -13.33 -14.55 1.01
CA VAL A 118 -14.48 -14.96 0.20
C VAL A 118 -15.72 -15.14 1.08
N LYS A 119 -15.60 -15.87 2.19
CA LYS A 119 -16.74 -16.18 3.08
C LYS A 119 -17.38 -14.93 3.67
N ASN A 120 -16.60 -13.86 3.87
CA ASN A 120 -17.06 -12.60 4.44
C ASN A 120 -17.32 -11.50 3.40
N ASN A 121 -17.28 -11.82 2.10
CA ASN A 121 -17.49 -10.85 1.01
C ASN A 121 -16.52 -9.65 1.04
N LEU A 122 -15.25 -9.89 1.38
CA LEU A 122 -14.24 -8.84 1.54
C LEU A 122 -13.33 -8.66 0.30
N ALA A 123 -13.53 -9.44 -0.77
CA ALA A 123 -12.62 -9.48 -1.93
C ALA A 123 -12.49 -8.13 -2.67
N SER A 124 -13.52 -7.30 -2.64
CA SER A 124 -13.51 -5.95 -3.24
C SER A 124 -13.01 -4.86 -2.29
N LEU A 125 -12.60 -5.22 -1.06
CA LEU A 125 -12.25 -4.28 0.00
C LEU A 125 -10.84 -4.55 0.54
N ILE A 126 -10.49 -5.81 0.76
CA ILE A 126 -9.24 -6.21 1.42
C ILE A 126 -8.33 -6.94 0.44
N GLY A 127 -7.09 -6.48 0.40
CA GLY A 127 -5.97 -7.08 -0.31
C GLY A 127 -4.90 -7.56 0.67
N LEU A 128 -4.02 -8.43 0.16
CA LEU A 128 -2.83 -8.89 0.88
C LEU A 128 -1.67 -7.95 0.57
N GLN A 129 -0.99 -7.47 1.61
CA GLN A 129 0.17 -6.59 1.48
C GLN A 129 1.45 -7.32 1.86
N VAL A 130 2.51 -7.15 1.08
CA VAL A 130 3.87 -7.55 1.43
C VAL A 130 4.50 -6.42 2.23
N LEU A 131 4.96 -6.73 3.44
CA LEU A 131 5.58 -5.73 4.31
C LEU A 131 7.05 -5.55 3.94
N GLY A 132 7.46 -4.28 3.80
CA GLY A 132 8.86 -3.91 3.66
C GLY A 132 9.63 -3.92 4.98
N CYS A 133 10.95 -3.75 4.92
CA CYS A 133 11.85 -3.66 6.09
C CYS A 133 11.67 -2.40 6.96
N LEU A 134 10.76 -1.48 6.62
CA LEU A 134 10.59 -0.24 7.35
C LEU A 134 9.49 -0.40 8.41
N ASP A 135 9.87 -0.21 9.67
CA ASP A 135 8.99 -0.26 10.84
C ASP A 135 8.17 1.02 11.02
N ASP A 136 8.45 2.06 10.24
CA ASP A 136 7.84 3.37 10.40
C ASP A 136 6.47 3.46 9.72
N SER A 137 5.57 4.25 10.31
CA SER A 137 4.26 4.55 9.74
C SER A 137 4.41 5.37 8.47
N MET A 138 3.66 5.01 7.43
CA MET A 138 3.70 5.68 6.13
C MET A 138 2.44 6.53 5.91
N SER A 139 2.62 7.67 5.25
CA SER A 139 1.57 8.55 4.78
C SER A 139 1.58 8.63 3.27
N GLU A 140 0.44 8.33 2.66
CA GLU A 140 0.25 8.50 1.22
C GLU A 140 -0.24 9.92 0.91
N LEU A 141 0.46 10.59 0.01
CA LEU A 141 0.11 11.89 -0.53
C LEU A 141 -0.38 11.74 -1.96
N ILE A 142 -1.60 12.21 -2.22
CA ILE A 142 -2.24 12.15 -3.54
C ILE A 142 -1.85 13.39 -4.36
N LEU A 143 -1.36 13.15 -5.57
CA LEU A 143 -1.03 14.14 -6.60
C LEU A 143 -1.95 13.96 -7.81
N ASP A 144 -1.96 14.96 -8.70
CA ASP A 144 -2.86 14.99 -9.87
C ASP A 144 -2.73 13.76 -10.80
N GLN A 145 -1.55 13.13 -10.86
CA GLN A 145 -1.26 11.96 -11.70
C GLN A 145 -0.42 10.89 -10.98
N GLY A 146 -0.45 10.87 -9.66
CA GLY A 146 0.39 9.95 -8.91
C GLY A 146 0.09 9.96 -7.42
N THR A 147 0.70 9.04 -6.70
CA THR A 147 0.76 9.09 -5.24
C THR A 147 2.20 8.93 -4.79
N VAL A 148 2.53 9.54 -3.66
CA VAL A 148 3.85 9.40 -3.03
C VAL A 148 3.67 8.91 -1.61
N MET A 149 4.35 7.81 -1.30
CA MET A 149 4.42 7.25 0.04
C MET A 149 5.63 7.85 0.76
N LEU A 150 5.42 8.49 1.90
CA LEU A 150 6.49 9.05 2.73
C LEU A 150 6.33 8.59 4.17
N GLU A 151 7.43 8.48 4.90
CA GLU A 151 7.37 8.29 6.35
C GLU A 151 6.58 9.45 6.98
N THR A 152 5.59 9.13 7.83
CA THR A 152 4.70 10.12 8.43
C THR A 152 5.46 11.22 9.17
N THR A 153 6.63 10.92 9.74
CA THR A 153 7.47 11.91 10.44
C THR A 153 8.02 13.02 9.53
N TYR A 154 8.15 12.74 8.23
CA TYR A 154 8.55 13.73 7.22
C TYR A 154 7.39 14.55 6.68
N VAL A 155 6.15 14.11 6.89
CA VAL A 155 4.95 14.80 6.41
C VAL A 155 4.44 15.76 7.49
N LYS A 156 4.31 17.05 7.13
CA LYS A 156 3.76 18.09 8.01
C LYS A 156 2.48 18.67 7.44
N ASN A 157 1.69 19.30 8.30
CA ASN A 157 0.48 20.05 7.94
C ASN A 157 -0.63 19.22 7.26
N THR A 158 -0.55 17.91 7.37
CA THR A 158 -1.59 16.98 6.91
C THR A 158 -2.38 16.43 8.09
N VAL A 159 -3.64 16.07 7.85
CA VAL A 159 -4.46 15.32 8.79
C VAL A 159 -4.73 13.94 8.19
N PRO A 160 -4.40 12.86 8.90
CA PRO A 160 -4.80 11.52 8.51
C PRO A 160 -6.32 11.43 8.33
N THR A 161 -6.78 10.94 7.19
CA THR A 161 -8.21 10.85 6.84
C THR A 161 -8.73 9.44 6.95
N ARG A 162 -7.93 8.43 6.57
CA ARG A 162 -8.35 7.04 6.54
C ARG A 162 -7.18 6.09 6.73
N ILE A 163 -7.40 5.00 7.46
CA ILE A 163 -6.46 3.88 7.55
C ILE A 163 -6.64 3.03 6.30
N THR A 164 -5.55 2.82 5.57
CA THR A 164 -5.54 2.00 4.35
C THR A 164 -4.69 0.75 4.49
N GLY A 165 -3.76 0.69 5.45
CA GLY A 165 -2.95 -0.51 5.71
C GLY A 165 -2.92 -0.90 7.18
N TRP A 166 -2.91 -2.22 7.44
CA TRP A 166 -2.76 -2.81 8.77
C TRP A 166 -1.59 -3.78 8.81
N LYS A 167 -0.72 -3.59 9.80
CA LYS A 167 0.31 -4.55 10.22
C LYS A 167 -0.14 -5.26 11.48
N PHE A 168 0.33 -6.49 11.65
CA PHE A 168 -0.05 -7.35 12.75
C PHE A 168 1.16 -7.69 13.62
N GLU A 169 0.93 -7.82 14.92
CA GLU A 169 1.97 -8.23 15.86
C GLU A 169 1.49 -9.39 16.72
N ALA A 170 2.44 -10.12 17.28
CA ALA A 170 2.18 -11.10 18.32
C ALA A 170 3.02 -10.75 19.56
N THR A 171 2.38 -10.58 20.71
CA THR A 171 3.06 -10.48 22.01
C THR A 171 2.82 -11.78 22.78
N ASP A 172 3.88 -12.48 23.19
CA ASP A 172 3.81 -13.79 23.86
C ASP A 172 2.98 -14.84 23.07
N GLY A 173 3.04 -14.80 21.74
CA GLY A 173 2.26 -15.68 20.86
C GLY A 173 0.77 -15.38 20.80
N ARG A 174 0.30 -14.28 21.42
CA ARG A 174 -1.08 -13.82 21.33
C ARG A 174 -1.22 -12.76 20.24
N PRO A 175 -2.21 -12.88 19.35
CA PRO A 175 -2.52 -11.87 18.36
C PRO A 175 -2.77 -10.50 18.98
N ARG A 176 -2.11 -9.48 18.45
CA ARG A 176 -2.35 -8.08 18.76
C ARG A 176 -2.47 -7.31 17.45
N VAL A 177 -3.57 -6.59 17.29
CA VAL A 177 -3.69 -5.59 16.23
C VAL A 177 -2.76 -4.44 16.60
N CYS A 178 -1.72 -4.20 15.80
CA CYS A 178 -0.95 -2.98 15.91
C CYS A 178 -1.47 -1.93 14.92
N SER A 179 -1.16 -0.68 15.27
CA SER A 179 -1.67 0.58 14.71
C SER A 179 -1.75 0.62 13.18
N ALA A 180 -2.55 1.57 12.67
CA ALA A 180 -2.54 1.97 11.27
C ALA A 180 -1.10 2.00 10.71
N ASN A 181 -0.82 1.16 9.71
CA ASN A 181 0.48 1.11 9.05
C ASN A 181 0.58 2.22 8.01
N GLU A 182 -0.50 2.37 7.24
CA GLU A 182 -0.63 3.37 6.20
C GLU A 182 -1.90 4.18 6.44
N THR A 183 -1.74 5.49 6.29
CA THR A 183 -2.86 6.42 6.35
C THR A 183 -2.82 7.36 5.16
N HIS A 184 -3.99 7.63 4.61
CA HIS A 184 -4.16 8.78 3.73
C HIS A 184 -4.13 10.05 4.54
N ALA A 185 -3.52 11.10 3.99
CA ALA A 185 -3.43 12.38 4.66
C ALA A 185 -3.81 13.53 3.72
N VAL A 186 -4.75 14.38 4.16
CA VAL A 186 -5.17 15.57 3.41
C VAL A 186 -4.57 16.81 4.07
N MET A 187 -4.10 17.75 3.26
CA MET A 187 -3.56 19.03 3.74
C MET A 187 -4.64 19.84 4.48
N THR A 188 -4.33 20.34 5.67
CA THR A 188 -5.27 21.03 6.57
C THR A 188 -5.75 22.40 6.09
N SER A 189 -5.05 23.03 5.15
CA SER A 189 -5.14 24.49 4.99
C SER A 189 -6.12 24.98 3.94
N GLY A 190 -6.57 24.18 2.97
CA GLY A 190 -7.52 24.61 1.93
C GLY A 190 -7.11 25.80 1.03
N ASN A 191 -6.06 26.57 1.38
CA ASN A 191 -5.39 27.63 0.64
C ASN A 191 -4.08 28.03 1.37
N HIS A 192 -3.05 28.36 0.58
CA HIS A 192 -1.67 28.71 0.97
C HIS A 192 -1.46 29.56 2.25
N LYS A 193 -0.47 29.19 3.09
CA LYS A 193 0.75 29.96 3.49
C LYS A 193 1.37 29.51 4.85
N VAL A 194 2.72 29.48 4.95
CA VAL A 194 3.45 29.95 6.18
C VAL A 194 4.80 29.29 6.65
N PHE A 195 5.96 29.61 6.04
CA PHE A 195 7.35 29.87 6.57
C PHE A 195 8.11 28.90 7.52
N ASN A 196 9.33 28.46 7.12
CA ASN A 196 10.62 28.93 7.70
C ASN A 196 11.88 28.51 6.91
N ALA A 197 12.83 29.44 6.82
CA ALA A 197 14.11 29.31 6.14
C ALA A 197 15.18 28.63 7.03
N GLY A 198 15.83 27.58 6.52
CA GLY A 198 17.05 27.02 7.10
C GLY A 198 17.30 25.57 6.69
N LYS A 199 18.27 25.34 5.79
CA LYS A 199 18.76 23.99 5.40
C LYS A 199 19.39 23.28 6.61
N PRO A 200 19.30 21.94 6.77
CA PRO A 200 19.54 20.96 5.71
C PRO A 200 18.41 19.91 5.52
N LEU A 201 18.32 19.43 4.27
CA LEU A 201 17.26 18.63 3.63
C LEU A 201 15.94 19.39 3.40
N PRO A 202 15.33 19.32 2.19
CA PRO A 202 14.03 19.92 1.95
C PRO A 202 13.01 19.10 2.75
N LYS A 203 12.61 19.62 3.91
CA LYS A 203 11.40 19.14 4.56
C LYS A 203 10.26 19.49 3.63
N LEU A 204 9.46 18.50 3.25
CA LEU A 204 8.34 18.67 2.34
C LEU A 204 7.20 19.34 3.11
N GLU A 205 7.18 20.67 3.12
CA GLU A 205 6.22 21.46 3.91
C GLU A 205 4.96 21.82 3.13
N THR A 206 5.03 21.76 1.80
CA THR A 206 3.94 22.06 0.86
C THR A 206 3.87 21.04 -0.29
N VAL A 207 2.75 21.01 -1.01
CA VAL A 207 2.60 20.24 -2.26
C VAL A 207 3.61 20.71 -3.30
N ASP A 208 3.93 22.00 -3.36
CA ASP A 208 4.90 22.55 -4.30
C ASP A 208 6.33 22.08 -3.96
N ASP A 209 6.71 22.03 -2.67
CA ASP A 209 8.01 21.48 -2.26
C ASP A 209 8.13 19.99 -2.62
N LEU A 210 7.03 19.24 -2.51
CA LEU A 210 6.96 17.84 -2.94
C LEU A 210 7.08 17.75 -4.46
N LYS A 211 6.31 18.52 -5.22
CA LYS A 211 6.38 18.55 -6.69
C LYS A 211 7.78 18.91 -7.18
N ASP A 212 8.42 19.93 -6.60
CA ASP A 212 9.78 20.35 -6.94
C ASP A 212 10.81 19.26 -6.59
N SER A 213 10.68 18.62 -5.43
CA SER A 213 11.60 17.54 -5.02
C SER A 213 11.45 16.30 -5.89
N LEU A 214 10.22 15.98 -6.31
CA LEU A 214 9.91 14.87 -7.23
C LEU A 214 10.40 15.16 -8.64
N ALA A 215 10.26 16.40 -9.13
CA ALA A 215 10.80 16.81 -10.43
C ALA A 215 12.34 16.72 -10.45
N ILE A 216 13.01 17.13 -9.36
CA ILE A 216 14.47 16.95 -9.20
C ILE A 216 14.85 15.46 -9.21
N ALA A 217 14.00 14.60 -8.62
CA ALA A 217 14.20 13.14 -8.60
C ALA A 217 13.79 12.45 -9.91
N GLY A 218 13.25 13.18 -10.89
CA GLY A 218 12.80 12.62 -12.18
C GLY A 218 11.50 11.82 -12.11
N VAL A 219 10.69 12.04 -11.08
CA VAL A 219 9.39 11.40 -10.87
C VAL A 219 8.25 12.19 -11.53
N LEU A 220 8.42 13.50 -11.71
CA LEU A 220 7.53 14.44 -12.40
C LEU A 220 8.23 15.14 -13.57
#